data_AF-A0A7I9XWE8-F1
#
_entry.id   AF-A0A7I9XWE8-F1
#
_cell.length_a   1.000
_cell.length_b   1.000
_cell.length_c   1.000
_cell.angle_alpha   90.00
_cell.angle_beta   90.00
_cell.angle_gamma   90.00
#
_symmetry.space_group_name_H-M   'P 1'
#
loop_
_entity.id
_entity.type
_entity.pdbx_description
1 polymer ?
#
loop_
_entity_poly.entity_id
_entity_poly.type
_entity_poly.pdbx_seq_one_letter_code
_entity_poly.pdbx_strand_id
1 'polypeptide(L)'
;MVFAGSGNGAWFSWRVRNRGSGHAGRGNPGFCWPFLVGMIEPMSIEVVYTTECTATGGGRDGHVKSADGRIDLDTRPPKEMGGTGEGTNPEQLFAAGYAACFLGALRLVAGRSNVKLNDATEVTVKIGFGKDSAGGFGLTGTIIGYLPGVEQSVADDLMHQAHQVCPYSRATKGNVDIDVSAKV
;
A
#
# COMPACT_ATOMS: atom_id res chain seq x y z
N MET A 1 23.44 45.33 -32.72
CA MET A 1 24.57 44.52 -33.22
C MET A 1 24.46 43.16 -32.56
N VAL A 2 24.29 42.13 -33.38
CA VAL A 2 24.01 40.73 -33.05
C VAL A 2 25.23 40.08 -32.42
N PHE A 3 25.06 39.17 -31.45
CA PHE A 3 25.56 37.79 -31.52
C PHE A 3 24.79 36.89 -30.56
N ALA A 4 24.12 35.91 -31.15
CA ALA A 4 23.42 34.81 -30.52
C ALA A 4 24.42 33.76 -30.03
N GLY A 5 24.18 33.22 -28.83
CA GLY A 5 24.87 32.06 -28.28
C GLY A 5 23.87 30.93 -28.07
N SER A 6 23.99 29.90 -28.91
CA SER A 6 23.25 28.64 -28.89
C SER A 6 23.61 27.76 -27.69
N GLY A 7 22.62 27.26 -26.96
CA GLY A 7 22.79 26.24 -25.91
C GLY A 7 21.73 25.15 -26.05
N ASN A 8 22.07 24.10 -26.80
CA ASN A 8 21.28 22.87 -26.90
C ASN A 8 21.36 22.09 -25.57
N GLY A 9 20.26 22.01 -24.83
CA GLY A 9 20.09 21.13 -23.67
C GLY A 9 19.25 19.91 -24.04
N ALA A 10 19.93 18.80 -24.31
CA ALA A 10 19.35 17.57 -24.81
C ALA A 10 18.37 16.89 -23.85
N TRP A 11 17.29 16.39 -24.44
CA TRP A 11 16.29 15.51 -23.86
C TRP A 11 16.94 14.18 -23.44
N PHE A 12 16.91 13.86 -22.15
CA PHE A 12 17.36 12.55 -21.66
C PHE A 12 16.30 11.48 -21.94
N SER A 13 16.48 10.77 -23.07
CA SER A 13 15.79 9.52 -23.38
C SER A 13 16.45 8.37 -22.58
N TRP A 14 15.75 7.83 -21.59
CA TRP A 14 16.14 6.57 -20.95
C TRP A 14 15.71 5.39 -21.83
N ARG A 15 16.65 4.86 -22.61
CA ARG A 15 16.50 3.61 -23.35
C ARG A 15 16.97 2.44 -22.47
N VAL A 16 16.03 1.62 -22.02
CA VAL A 16 16.27 0.31 -21.41
C VAL A 16 17.01 -0.58 -22.42
N ARG A 17 18.26 -0.96 -22.11
CA ARG A 17 19.00 -2.00 -22.86
C ARG A 17 18.90 -3.31 -22.08
N ASN A 18 18.05 -4.21 -22.57
CA ASN A 18 18.02 -5.60 -22.18
C ASN A 18 19.05 -6.36 -23.04
N ARG A 19 20.08 -6.96 -22.42
CA ARG A 19 20.96 -7.95 -23.07
C ARG A 19 21.24 -9.08 -22.09
N GLY A 20 20.53 -10.19 -22.27
CA GLY A 20 20.98 -11.49 -21.80
C GLY A 20 21.85 -12.16 -22.85
N SER A 21 22.97 -12.73 -22.43
CA SER A 21 23.62 -13.91 -23.04
C SER A 21 24.76 -14.35 -22.11
N GLY A 22 24.62 -15.55 -21.55
CA GLY A 22 25.52 -16.08 -20.51
C GLY A 22 26.87 -16.56 -21.03
N HIS A 23 27.77 -16.86 -20.08
CA HIS A 23 28.94 -17.72 -20.24
C HIS A 23 29.19 -18.43 -18.90
N ALA A 24 29.41 -19.74 -18.96
CA ALA A 24 29.77 -20.60 -17.86
C ALA A 24 31.28 -20.53 -17.57
N GLY A 25 31.68 -20.63 -16.29
CA GLY A 25 33.01 -21.10 -15.94
C GLY A 25 33.65 -20.56 -14.66
N ARG A 26 33.83 -21.48 -13.71
CA ARG A 26 34.89 -21.59 -12.68
C ARG A 26 34.65 -20.83 -11.37
N GLY A 27 34.57 -21.64 -10.30
CA GLY A 27 34.27 -21.21 -8.95
C GLY A 27 35.43 -20.51 -8.24
N ASN A 28 35.03 -19.79 -7.19
CA ASN A 28 35.91 -19.29 -6.14
C ASN A 28 35.31 -19.77 -4.80
N PRO A 29 36.08 -20.43 -3.92
CA PRO A 29 35.56 -20.93 -2.65
C PRO A 29 35.62 -19.81 -1.60
N GLY A 30 34.59 -19.73 -0.76
CA GLY A 30 34.65 -18.94 0.47
C GLY A 30 33.87 -17.64 0.41
N PHE A 31 32.57 -17.73 0.68
CA PHE A 31 31.92 -16.95 1.73
C PHE A 31 30.59 -17.62 2.05
N CYS A 32 30.63 -18.54 3.02
CA CYS A 32 29.43 -19.11 3.59
C CYS A 32 28.82 -18.06 4.52
N TRP A 33 27.86 -17.28 4.00
CA TRP A 33 27.05 -16.40 4.83
C TRP A 33 25.65 -17.00 4.93
N PRO A 34 25.21 -17.54 6.08
CA PRO A 34 23.82 -17.85 6.29
C PRO A 34 23.10 -16.56 6.71
N PHE A 35 22.95 -15.61 5.79
CA PHE A 35 21.94 -14.56 5.94
C PHE A 35 20.68 -15.00 5.19
N LEU A 36 19.91 -15.86 5.85
CA LEU A 36 18.47 -16.00 5.58
C LEU A 36 17.77 -14.76 6.16
N VAL A 37 18.06 -13.59 5.59
CA VAL A 37 17.11 -12.47 5.67
C VAL A 37 16.04 -12.82 4.66
N GLY A 38 14.82 -13.07 5.12
CA GLY A 38 13.68 -13.28 4.24
C GLY A 38 13.50 -12.06 3.35
N MET A 39 14.09 -12.09 2.16
CA MET A 39 13.89 -11.07 1.15
C MET A 39 12.47 -11.22 0.65
N ILE A 40 11.60 -10.27 1.02
CA ILE A 40 10.27 -10.16 0.40
C ILE A 40 10.52 -9.80 -1.06
N GLU A 41 10.33 -10.77 -1.95
CA GLU A 41 10.52 -10.56 -3.38
C GLU A 41 9.46 -9.58 -3.90
N PRO A 42 9.87 -8.52 -4.63
CA PRO A 42 8.92 -7.56 -5.17
C PRO A 42 8.02 -8.24 -6.21
N MET A 43 6.71 -8.07 -6.08
CA MET A 43 5.74 -8.56 -7.06
C MET A 43 5.88 -7.81 -8.38
N SER A 44 6.03 -8.53 -9.50
CA SER A 44 5.94 -7.95 -10.85
C SER A 44 4.47 -7.85 -11.30
N ILE A 45 4.10 -6.74 -11.92
CA ILE A 45 2.74 -6.47 -12.42
C ILE A 45 2.77 -5.81 -13.80
N GLU A 46 1.71 -5.98 -14.58
CA GLU A 46 1.39 -5.12 -15.73
C GLU A 46 0.62 -3.89 -15.22
N VAL A 47 1.20 -2.71 -15.40
CA VAL A 47 0.65 -1.47 -14.83
C VAL A 47 -0.49 -0.95 -15.72
N VAL A 48 -1.72 -0.99 -15.19
CA VAL A 48 -2.91 -0.47 -15.88
C VAL A 48 -3.32 0.94 -15.45
N TYR A 49 -2.85 1.40 -14.30
CA TYR A 49 -3.15 2.72 -13.76
C TYR A 49 -1.97 3.22 -12.91
N THR A 50 -1.68 4.52 -12.99
CA THR A 50 -0.68 5.21 -12.15
C THR A 50 -1.26 6.54 -11.69
N THR A 51 -1.09 6.85 -10.41
CA THR A 51 -1.44 8.15 -9.82
C THR A 51 -0.21 8.72 -9.13
N GLU A 52 -0.15 10.05 -9.03
CA GLU A 52 0.92 10.77 -8.37
C GLU A 52 0.33 11.68 -7.29
N CYS A 53 0.95 11.67 -6.11
CA CYS A 53 0.66 12.60 -5.03
C CYS A 53 1.96 13.25 -4.55
N THR A 54 1.93 14.55 -4.32
CA THR A 54 3.06 15.34 -3.80
C THR A 54 2.75 15.82 -2.39
N ALA A 55 3.64 15.55 -1.44
CA ALA A 55 3.59 16.12 -0.10
C ALA A 55 4.59 17.28 0.02
N THR A 56 4.20 18.36 0.72
CA THR A 56 5.02 19.55 0.95
C THR A 56 4.96 19.98 2.42
N GLY A 57 5.84 20.90 2.83
CA GLY A 57 5.96 21.34 4.23
C GLY A 57 6.71 20.33 5.09
N GLY A 58 6.30 20.16 6.36
CA GLY A 58 6.91 19.24 7.32
C GLY A 58 6.52 17.76 7.14
N GLY A 59 5.90 17.40 6.02
CA GLY A 59 5.44 16.04 5.73
C GLY A 59 4.23 15.63 6.58
N ARG A 60 4.46 15.21 7.83
CA ARG A 60 3.36 14.89 8.78
C ARG A 60 2.65 16.14 9.28
N ASP A 61 3.34 17.28 9.27
CA ASP A 61 2.80 18.61 9.52
C ASP A 61 2.96 19.46 8.24
N GLY A 62 2.06 19.24 7.28
CA GLY A 62 2.22 19.78 5.94
C GLY A 62 0.95 19.67 5.12
N HIS A 63 1.13 19.37 3.84
CA HIS A 63 0.03 19.30 2.89
C HIS A 63 0.31 18.23 1.83
N VAL A 64 -0.72 17.46 1.45
CA VAL A 64 -0.63 16.41 0.41
C VAL A 64 -1.66 16.64 -0.68
N LYS A 65 -1.21 16.56 -1.94
CA LYS A 65 -2.05 16.79 -3.11
C LYS A 65 -1.84 15.75 -4.20
N SER A 66 -2.90 15.20 -4.77
CA SER A 66 -2.84 14.37 -5.98
C SER A 66 -2.73 15.24 -7.23
N ALA A 67 -2.06 14.73 -8.27
CA ALA A 67 -1.84 15.45 -9.52
C ALA A 67 -3.16 15.88 -10.21
N ASP A 68 -4.23 15.11 -9.99
CA ASP A 68 -5.58 15.40 -10.49
C ASP A 68 -6.43 16.26 -9.52
N GLY A 69 -5.90 16.62 -8.35
CA GLY A 69 -6.55 17.44 -7.33
C GLY A 69 -7.69 16.78 -6.55
N ARG A 70 -7.92 15.46 -6.71
CA ARG A 70 -8.96 14.74 -5.95
C ARG A 70 -8.61 14.55 -4.47
N ILE A 71 -7.32 14.49 -4.15
CA ILE A 71 -6.79 14.58 -2.80
C ILE A 71 -6.07 15.92 -2.71
N ASP A 72 -6.48 16.76 -1.77
CA ASP A 72 -5.89 18.07 -1.49
C ASP A 72 -6.20 18.33 -0.01
N LEU A 73 -5.27 17.90 0.87
CA LEU A 73 -5.52 17.76 2.30
C LEU A 73 -4.34 18.26 3.12
N ASP A 74 -4.64 18.99 4.20
CA ASP A 74 -3.65 19.28 5.22
C ASP A 74 -3.36 18.03 6.08
N THR A 75 -2.07 17.79 6.32
CA THR A 75 -1.59 16.74 7.21
C THR A 75 -1.15 17.35 8.53
N ARG A 76 -1.63 16.81 9.66
CA ARG A 76 -1.16 17.19 11.00
C ARG A 76 -0.88 15.94 11.82
N PRO A 77 0.15 15.94 12.69
CA PRO A 77 0.31 14.86 13.64
C PRO A 77 -0.91 14.83 14.59
N PRO A 78 -1.40 13.63 14.95
CA PRO A 78 -2.52 13.50 15.88
C PRO A 78 -2.12 13.96 17.30
N LYS A 79 -3.12 14.24 18.14
CA LYS A 79 -2.91 14.74 19.51
C LYS A 79 -2.11 13.76 20.36
N GLU A 80 -2.35 12.48 20.15
CA GLU A 80 -1.65 11.36 20.79
C GLU A 80 -0.15 11.32 20.46
N MET A 81 0.26 11.99 19.38
CA MET A 81 1.66 12.16 18.97
C MET A 81 2.19 13.59 19.25
N GLY A 82 1.46 14.40 20.02
CA GLY A 82 1.85 15.77 20.39
C GLY A 82 1.58 16.83 19.32
N GLY A 83 0.79 16.51 18.28
CA GLY A 83 0.37 17.49 17.28
C GLY A 83 -0.98 18.15 17.59
N THR A 84 -1.45 18.97 16.66
CA THR A 84 -2.73 19.68 16.79
C THR A 84 -3.93 18.75 16.57
N GLY A 85 -3.77 17.70 15.76
CA GLY A 85 -4.86 16.85 15.27
C GLY A 85 -5.81 17.56 14.28
N GLU A 86 -5.47 18.77 13.81
CA GLU A 86 -6.31 19.58 12.91
C GLU A 86 -5.97 19.29 11.44
N GLY A 87 -6.36 18.12 10.95
CA GLY A 87 -6.07 17.66 9.59
C GLY A 87 -6.13 16.15 9.51
N THR A 88 -5.77 15.58 8.35
CA THR A 88 -5.56 14.14 8.24
C THR A 88 -4.13 13.75 8.64
N ASN A 89 -3.82 12.47 8.61
CA ASN A 89 -2.47 11.96 8.82
C ASN A 89 -2.22 10.72 7.93
N PRO A 90 -0.95 10.31 7.75
CA PRO A 90 -0.62 9.16 6.91
C PRO A 90 -1.35 7.87 7.32
N GLU A 91 -1.59 7.65 8.61
CA GLU A 91 -2.26 6.45 9.11
C GLU A 91 -3.75 6.42 8.72
N GLN A 92 -4.44 7.56 8.81
CA GLN A 92 -5.82 7.69 8.33
C GLN A 92 -5.91 7.49 6.81
N LEU A 93 -4.99 8.07 6.04
CA LEU A 93 -4.95 7.89 4.59
C LEU A 93 -4.70 6.42 4.20
N PHE A 94 -3.79 5.76 4.93
CA PHE A 94 -3.53 4.34 4.74
C PHE A 94 -4.76 3.49 5.09
N ALA A 95 -5.39 3.74 6.24
CA ALA A 95 -6.61 3.06 6.67
C ALA A 95 -7.75 3.24 5.67
N ALA A 96 -7.95 4.46 5.16
CA ALA A 96 -9.00 4.78 4.18
C ALA A 96 -8.78 4.05 2.85
N GLY A 97 -7.55 4.10 2.32
CA GLY A 97 -7.20 3.38 1.09
C GLY A 97 -7.35 1.87 1.25
N TYR A 98 -6.92 1.33 2.39
CA TYR A 98 -7.03 -0.10 2.67
C TYR A 98 -8.50 -0.53 2.81
N ALA A 99 -9.33 0.21 3.56
CA ALA A 99 -10.75 -0.09 3.71
C ALA A 99 -11.49 -0.13 2.36
N ALA A 100 -11.28 0.89 1.52
CA ALA A 100 -11.88 0.96 0.19
C ALA A 100 -11.40 -0.20 -0.71
N CYS A 101 -10.10 -0.48 -0.72
CA CYS A 101 -9.51 -1.57 -1.50
C CYS A 101 -10.03 -2.93 -1.04
N PHE A 102 -10.15 -3.15 0.27
CA PHE A 102 -10.61 -4.41 0.83
C PHE A 102 -12.10 -4.64 0.59
N LEU A 103 -12.94 -3.62 0.68
CA LEU A 103 -14.37 -3.73 0.29
C LEU A 103 -14.51 -4.09 -1.20
N GLY A 104 -13.69 -3.52 -2.08
CA GLY A 104 -13.65 -3.89 -3.49
C GLY A 104 -13.27 -5.36 -3.69
N ALA A 105 -12.23 -5.83 -2.99
CA ALA A 105 -11.82 -7.24 -3.00
C ALA A 105 -12.91 -8.17 -2.46
N LEU A 106 -13.59 -7.78 -1.37
CA LEU A 106 -14.68 -8.52 -0.75
C LEU A 106 -15.86 -8.69 -1.73
N ARG A 107 -16.26 -7.63 -2.43
CA ARG A 107 -17.30 -7.69 -3.46
C ARG A 107 -16.90 -8.60 -4.63
N LEU A 108 -15.63 -8.56 -5.04
CA LEU A 108 -15.12 -9.45 -6.09
C LEU A 108 -15.22 -10.94 -5.69
N VAL A 109 -14.77 -11.31 -4.48
CA VAL A 109 -14.83 -12.71 -4.03
C VAL A 109 -16.26 -13.16 -3.77
N ALA A 110 -17.11 -12.32 -3.20
CA ALA A 110 -18.52 -12.64 -3.01
C ALA A 110 -19.24 -12.91 -4.34
N GLY A 111 -18.95 -12.12 -5.38
CA GLY A 111 -19.46 -12.37 -6.73
C GLY A 111 -19.01 -13.71 -7.30
N ARG A 112 -17.76 -14.11 -7.10
CA ARG A 112 -17.24 -15.42 -7.52
C ARG A 112 -17.88 -16.59 -6.77
N SER A 113 -18.24 -16.37 -5.51
CA SER A 113 -18.91 -17.35 -4.64
C SER A 113 -20.44 -17.33 -4.76
N ASN A 114 -21.00 -16.52 -5.67
CA ASN A 114 -22.45 -16.31 -5.82
C ASN A 114 -23.16 -15.84 -4.53
N VAL A 115 -22.44 -15.17 -3.63
CA VAL A 115 -23.00 -14.55 -2.42
C VAL A 115 -23.35 -13.11 -2.73
N LYS A 116 -24.59 -12.71 -2.45
CA LYS A 116 -25.04 -11.33 -2.65
C LYS A 116 -24.74 -10.49 -1.41
N LEU A 117 -23.88 -9.49 -1.59
CA LEU A 117 -23.65 -8.45 -0.59
C LEU A 117 -24.53 -7.25 -0.92
N ASN A 118 -25.27 -6.74 0.07
CA ASN A 118 -26.07 -5.53 -0.09
C ASN A 118 -25.20 -4.27 0.05
N ASP A 119 -25.81 -3.10 -0.14
CA ASP A 119 -25.11 -1.82 -0.06
C ASP A 119 -24.83 -1.37 1.37
N ALA A 120 -25.44 -2.02 2.37
CA ALA A 120 -25.10 -1.84 3.79
C ALA A 120 -23.85 -2.64 4.20
N THR A 121 -23.22 -3.37 3.27
CA THR A 121 -21.95 -4.04 3.54
C THR A 121 -20.81 -3.03 3.59
N GLU A 122 -20.08 -3.04 4.70
CA GLU A 122 -19.04 -2.07 5.01
C GLU A 122 -17.75 -2.77 5.46
N VAL A 123 -16.60 -2.13 5.24
CA VAL A 123 -15.32 -2.57 5.77
C VAL A 123 -14.71 -1.44 6.57
N THR A 124 -14.41 -1.70 7.83
CA THR A 124 -13.64 -0.81 8.70
C THR A 124 -12.22 -1.32 8.81
N VAL A 125 -11.24 -0.45 8.54
CA VAL A 125 -9.82 -0.75 8.80
C VAL A 125 -9.31 0.17 9.91
N LYS A 126 -8.73 -0.44 10.94
CA LYS A 126 -8.02 0.25 12.02
C LYS A 126 -6.53 0.09 11.79
N ILE A 127 -5.77 1.18 11.90
CA ILE A 127 -4.32 1.18 11.76
C ILE A 127 -3.70 1.73 13.03
N GLY A 128 -2.81 0.97 13.64
CA GLY A 128 -1.93 1.40 14.70
C GLY A 128 -0.58 1.85 14.14
N PHE A 129 0.03 2.84 14.78
CA PHE A 129 1.38 3.31 14.50
C PHE A 129 2.14 3.41 15.82
N GLY A 130 3.37 2.91 15.86
CA GLY A 130 4.17 2.89 17.07
C GLY A 130 5.62 2.52 16.83
N LYS A 131 6.40 2.49 17.91
CA LYS A 131 7.79 2.03 17.86
C LYS A 131 7.85 0.52 17.66
N ASP A 132 8.76 0.05 16.82
CA ASP A 132 9.09 -1.37 16.72
C ASP A 132 10.18 -1.77 17.74
N SER A 133 10.46 -3.07 17.83
CA SER A 133 11.48 -3.63 18.72
C SER A 133 12.92 -3.30 18.29
N ALA A 134 13.13 -2.86 17.06
CA ALA A 134 14.43 -2.46 16.51
C ALA A 134 14.71 -0.96 16.71
N GLY A 135 13.80 -0.22 17.35
CA GLY A 135 13.93 1.22 17.59
C GLY A 135 13.45 2.10 16.43
N GLY A 136 12.87 1.50 15.39
CA GLY A 136 12.18 2.17 14.29
C GLY A 136 10.70 2.41 14.57
N PHE A 137 9.91 2.55 13.51
CA PHE A 137 8.46 2.67 13.56
C PHE A 137 7.80 1.59 12.72
N GLY A 138 6.71 1.03 13.23
CA GLY A 138 5.91 0.01 12.57
C GLY A 138 4.43 0.37 12.53
N LEU A 139 3.70 -0.39 11.72
CA LEU A 139 2.24 -0.37 11.66
C LEU A 139 1.68 -1.70 12.17
N THR A 140 0.46 -1.65 12.69
CA THR A 140 -0.40 -2.82 12.92
C THR A 140 -1.79 -2.53 12.41
N GLY A 141 -2.65 -3.53 12.26
CA GLY A 141 -4.02 -3.24 11.85
C GLY A 141 -5.04 -4.32 12.12
N THR A 142 -6.30 -3.92 12.01
CA THR A 142 -7.46 -4.80 12.11
C THR A 142 -8.44 -4.45 11.02
N ILE A 143 -8.94 -5.45 10.30
CA ILE A 143 -9.97 -5.33 9.28
C ILE A 143 -11.24 -5.98 9.81
N ILE A 144 -12.33 -5.22 9.79
CA ILE A 144 -13.64 -5.65 10.28
C ILE A 144 -14.64 -5.50 9.14
N GLY A 145 -15.15 -6.61 8.63
CA GLY A 145 -16.24 -6.62 7.66
C GLY A 145 -17.59 -6.65 8.36
N TYR A 146 -18.50 -5.75 7.98
CA TYR A 146 -19.92 -5.84 8.34
C TYR A 146 -20.72 -6.36 7.15
N LEU A 147 -21.26 -7.58 7.24
CA LEU A 147 -21.93 -8.28 6.14
C LEU A 147 -23.37 -8.65 6.52
N PRO A 148 -24.29 -7.68 6.61
CA PRO A 148 -25.64 -7.94 7.09
C PRO A 148 -26.41 -8.91 6.18
N GLY A 149 -27.00 -9.94 6.80
CA GLY A 149 -27.79 -10.96 6.11
C GLY A 149 -26.97 -12.09 5.48
N VAL A 150 -25.66 -12.13 5.71
CA VAL A 150 -24.80 -13.27 5.39
C VAL A 150 -24.68 -14.15 6.64
N GLU A 151 -24.53 -15.46 6.47
CA GLU A 151 -24.24 -16.35 7.60
C GLU A 151 -22.79 -16.15 8.05
N GLN A 152 -22.52 -16.26 9.36
CA GLN A 152 -21.22 -15.89 9.94
C GLN A 152 -20.06 -16.69 9.33
N SER A 153 -20.18 -18.03 9.19
CA SER A 153 -19.11 -18.84 8.60
C SER A 153 -18.84 -18.47 7.13
N VAL A 154 -19.89 -18.17 6.36
CA VAL A 154 -19.75 -17.65 4.99
C VAL A 154 -19.07 -16.29 4.98
N ALA A 155 -19.41 -15.40 5.91
CA ALA A 155 -18.79 -14.08 6.01
C ALA A 155 -17.30 -14.17 6.35
N ASP A 156 -16.92 -15.04 7.30
CA ASP A 156 -15.53 -15.30 7.66
C ASP A 156 -14.73 -15.86 6.48
N ASP A 157 -15.28 -16.84 5.75
CA ASP A 157 -14.66 -17.40 4.54
C ASP A 157 -14.45 -16.33 3.46
N LEU A 158 -15.43 -15.46 3.24
CA LEU A 158 -15.32 -14.36 2.30
C LEU A 158 -14.25 -13.35 2.71
N MET A 159 -14.16 -13.00 4.00
CA MET A 159 -13.13 -12.09 4.52
C MET A 159 -11.74 -12.69 4.34
N HIS A 160 -11.54 -13.98 4.63
CA HIS A 160 -10.27 -14.66 4.41
C HIS A 160 -9.86 -14.70 2.94
N GLN A 161 -10.80 -14.99 2.03
CA GLN A 161 -10.56 -14.98 0.59
C GLN A 161 -10.23 -13.57 0.08
N ALA A 162 -10.97 -12.55 0.54
CA ALA A 162 -10.72 -11.15 0.20
C ALA A 162 -9.30 -10.72 0.62
N HIS A 163 -8.85 -11.14 1.80
CA HIS A 163 -7.51 -10.85 2.30
C HIS A 163 -6.38 -11.44 1.42
N GLN A 164 -6.62 -12.54 0.71
CA GLN A 164 -5.62 -13.11 -0.21
C GLN A 164 -5.49 -12.34 -1.53
N VAL A 165 -6.55 -11.64 -1.95
CA VAL A 165 -6.59 -10.99 -3.27
C VAL A 165 -6.51 -9.47 -3.21
N CYS A 166 -6.84 -8.85 -2.08
CA CYS A 166 -6.72 -7.41 -1.86
C CYS A 166 -5.26 -6.94 -2.07
N PRO A 167 -5.00 -6.02 -3.01
CA PRO A 167 -3.65 -5.50 -3.26
C PRO A 167 -2.94 -4.95 -2.01
N TYR A 168 -3.65 -4.24 -1.14
CA TYR A 168 -3.08 -3.71 0.11
C TYR A 168 -2.68 -4.84 1.06
N SER A 169 -3.53 -5.86 1.21
CA SER A 169 -3.20 -7.05 2.02
C SER A 169 -1.98 -7.79 1.50
N ARG A 170 -1.87 -7.93 0.17
CA ARG A 170 -0.70 -8.55 -0.45
C ARG A 170 0.57 -7.72 -0.25
N ALA A 171 0.47 -6.39 -0.32
CA ALA A 171 1.60 -5.47 -0.11
C ALA A 171 2.09 -5.46 1.35
N THR A 172 1.20 -5.65 2.32
CA THR A 172 1.55 -5.64 3.75
C THR A 172 1.92 -7.01 4.31
N LYS A 173 1.67 -8.09 3.57
CA LYS A 173 1.84 -9.48 4.02
C LYS A 173 3.28 -9.74 4.48
N GLY A 174 3.42 -10.25 5.71
CA GLY A 174 4.71 -10.58 6.31
C GLY A 174 5.44 -9.41 6.97
N ASN A 175 4.95 -8.17 6.82
CA ASN A 175 5.55 -6.97 7.41
C ASN A 175 4.68 -6.29 8.45
N VAL A 176 3.36 -6.29 8.23
CA VAL A 176 2.38 -5.66 9.11
C VAL A 176 1.49 -6.76 9.67
N ASP A 177 1.35 -6.79 11.00
CA ASP A 177 0.42 -7.69 11.66
C ASP A 177 -1.02 -7.18 11.45
N ILE A 178 -1.83 -7.98 10.76
CA ILE A 178 -3.19 -7.61 10.33
C ILE A 178 -4.16 -8.70 10.77
N ASP A 179 -5.01 -8.35 11.74
CA ASP A 179 -6.16 -9.18 12.12
C ASP A 179 -7.34 -8.96 11.18
N VAL A 180 -8.08 -10.02 10.86
CA VAL A 180 -9.27 -9.95 9.98
C VAL A 180 -10.44 -10.65 10.65
N SER A 181 -11.60 -10.00 10.68
CA SER A 181 -12.84 -10.56 11.27
C SER A 181 -14.08 -10.09 10.52
N ALA A 182 -15.15 -10.88 10.60
CA ALA A 182 -16.48 -10.49 10.13
C ALA A 182 -17.47 -10.33 11.29
N LYS A 183 -18.44 -9.44 11.12
CA LYS A 183 -19.67 -9.36 11.89
C LYS A 183 -20.86 -9.30 10.93
N VAL A 184 -21.94 -10.01 11.24
CA VAL A 184 -23.16 -10.09 10.41
C VAL A 184 -24.35 -9.40 11.07
#